data_AF-A0A5J4PQE7-F1
#
_entry.id   AF-A0A5J4PQE7-F1
#
_cell.length_a   1.000
_cell.length_b   1.000
_cell.length_c   1.000
_cell.angle_alpha   90.00
_cell.angle_beta   90.00
_cell.angle_gamma   90.00
#
_symmetry.space_group_name_H-M   'P 1'
#
loop_
_entity.id
_entity.type
_entity.pdbx_description
1 polymer ?
#
loop_
_entity_poly.entity_id
_entity_poly.type
_entity_poly.pdbx_seq_one_letter_code
_entity_poly.pdbx_strand_id
1 'polypeptide(L)' 'LASKVNKSLTINDKNFLFTFAKGEPIWNNADYSMFPAIRWKMLNIRKLKDNNPQKFQEQIVLLEQTIF' A
#
# COMPACT_ATOMS: atom_id res chain seq x y z
N LEU A 1 -12.38 -4.38 15.83
CA LEU A 1 -12.05 -3.00 15.40
C LEU A 1 -11.61 -2.98 13.94
N ALA A 2 -10.54 -3.70 13.57
CA ALA A 2 -10.03 -3.76 12.19
C ALA A 2 -11.07 -4.19 11.13
N SER A 3 -11.94 -5.16 11.43
CA SER A 3 -13.02 -5.57 10.53
C SER A 3 -14.07 -4.48 10.26
N LYS A 4 -14.29 -3.56 11.19
CA LYS A 4 -15.17 -2.40 10.97
C LYS A 4 -14.52 -1.39 10.02
N VAL A 5 -13.21 -1.17 10.18
CA VAL A 5 -12.42 -0.28 9.30
C VAL A 5 -12.42 -0.82 7.87
N ASN A 6 -12.17 -2.11 7.65
CA ASN A 6 -12.17 -2.69 6.30
C ASN A 6 -13.54 -2.56 5.61
N LYS A 7 -14.64 -2.70 6.36
CA LYS A 7 -16.01 -2.52 5.85
C LYS A 7 -16.35 -1.07 5.50
N SER A 8 -15.66 -0.10 6.11
CA SER A 8 -15.84 1.32 5.79
C SER A 8 -14.97 1.82 4.65
N LEU A 9 -14.01 1.02 4.17
CA LEU A 9 -13.16 1.41 3.04
C LEU A 9 -13.97 1.41 1.75
N THR A 10 -13.95 2.53 1.04
CA THR A 10 -14.45 2.61 -0.33
C THR A 10 -13.53 1.84 -1.27
N ILE A 11 -14.00 1.59 -2.50
CA ILE A 11 -13.15 0.99 -3.54
C ILE A 11 -11.89 1.84 -3.82
N ASN A 12 -12.01 3.16 -3.74
CA ASN A 12 -10.91 4.09 -3.95
C ASN A 12 -9.88 4.01 -2.82
N ASP A 13 -10.33 3.82 -1.57
CA ASP A 13 -9.43 3.63 -0.43
C ASP A 13 -8.67 2.31 -0.54
N LYS A 14 -9.37 1.22 -0.92
CA LYS A 14 -8.74 -0.09 -1.14
C LYS A 14 -7.70 -0.03 -2.26
N ASN A 15 -8.05 0.59 -3.39
CA ASN A 15 -7.13 0.77 -4.52
C ASN A 15 -5.93 1.63 -4.15
N PHE A 16 -6.13 2.71 -3.39
CA PHE A 16 -5.04 3.54 -2.90
C PHE A 16 -4.08 2.74 -2.00
N LEU A 17 -4.61 2.04 -0.98
CA LEU A 17 -3.80 1.24 -0.06
C LEU A 17 -3.01 0.15 -0.80
N PHE A 18 -3.66 -0.54 -1.74
CA PHE A 18 -3.04 -1.62 -2.49
C PHE A 18 -1.92 -1.14 -3.41
N THR A 19 -2.18 -0.09 -4.19
CA THR A 19 -1.20 0.49 -5.12
C THR A 19 -0.03 1.15 -4.38
N PHE A 20 -0.30 1.79 -3.24
CA PHE A 20 0.72 2.30 -2.33
C PHE A 20 1.61 1.18 -1.78
N ALA A 21 1.02 0.08 -1.30
CA ALA A 21 1.77 -1.07 -0.79
C ALA A 21 2.66 -1.72 -1.87
N LYS A 22 2.24 -1.69 -3.13
CA LYS A 22 3.04 -2.14 -4.28
C LYS A 22 4.19 -1.19 -4.66
N GLY A 23 4.22 0.03 -4.11
CA GLY A 23 5.20 1.06 -4.46
C GLY A 23 4.88 1.78 -5.77
N GLU A 24 3.62 1.72 -6.22
CA GLU A 24 3.10 2.32 -7.45
C GLU A 24 1.80 3.08 -7.14
N PRO A 25 1.81 4.04 -6.18
CA PRO A 25 0.60 4.66 -5.65
C PRO A 25 -0.18 5.38 -6.75
N ILE A 26 -1.48 5.10 -6.81
CA ILE A 26 -2.44 5.89 -7.57
C ILE A 26 -2.98 6.97 -6.64
N TRP A 27 -2.58 8.22 -6.87
CA TRP A 27 -3.03 9.37 -6.09
C TRP A 27 -4.44 9.77 -6.55
N ASN A 28 -5.45 9.58 -5.69
CA ASN A 28 -6.83 9.89 -6.04
C ASN A 28 -7.08 11.42 -6.15
N ASN A 29 -6.81 12.15 -5.06
CA ASN A 29 -7.23 13.55 -4.93
C ASN A 29 -6.06 14.54 -4.77
N ALA A 30 -4.89 14.05 -4.34
CA ALA A 30 -3.71 14.87 -4.11
C ALA A 30 -2.46 13.99 -4.20
N ASP A 31 -1.40 14.52 -4.81
CA ASP A 31 -0.08 13.88 -4.83
C ASP A 31 0.62 14.09 -3.48
N TYR A 32 0.76 13.00 -2.71
CA TYR A 32 1.45 13.02 -1.42
C TYR A 32 2.97 12.73 -1.54
N SER A 33 3.52 12.63 -2.76
CA SER A 33 4.92 12.29 -2.99
C SER A 33 5.90 13.32 -2.42
N MET A 34 5.46 14.56 -2.18
CA MET A 34 6.30 15.61 -1.59
C MET A 34 6.61 15.38 -0.10
N PHE A 35 5.79 14.61 0.62
CA PHE A 35 5.96 14.45 2.06
C PHE A 35 7.17 13.55 2.38
N PRO A 36 8.10 13.97 3.26
CA PRO A 36 9.31 13.19 3.57
C PRO A 36 9.02 11.76 4.05
N ALA A 37 8.00 11.59 4.91
CA ALA A 37 7.62 10.27 5.41
C ALA A 37 7.11 9.33 4.29
N ILE A 38 6.38 9.89 3.32
CA ILE A 38 5.90 9.14 2.16
C ILE A 38 7.08 8.70 1.30
N ARG A 39 8.01 9.62 0.97
CA ARG A 39 9.23 9.28 0.22
C ARG A 39 10.06 8.20 0.90
N TRP A 40 10.22 8.28 2.22
CA TRP A 40 10.94 7.28 2.98
C TRP A 40 10.27 5.90 2.94
N LYS A 41 8.93 5.85 3.11
CA LYS A 41 8.19 4.61 3.01
C LYS A 41 8.28 4.00 1.61
N MET A 42 8.19 4.82 0.57
CA MET A 42 8.35 4.39 -0.83
C MET A 42 9.73 3.80 -1.10
N LEU A 43 10.80 4.42 -0.58
CA LEU A 43 12.16 3.88 -0.67
C LEU A 43 12.25 2.50 0.01
N ASN A 44 11.64 2.32 1.17
CA ASN A 44 11.66 1.05 1.88
C ASN A 44 10.87 -0.06 1.17
N ILE A 45 9.75 0.27 0.54
CA ILE A 45 8.98 -0.69 -0.26
C ILE A 45 9.81 -1.17 -1.46
N ARG A 46 10.49 -0.25 -2.16
CA ARG A 46 11.40 -0.60 -3.27
C ARG A 46 12.54 -1.50 -2.80
N LYS A 47 13.23 -1.11 -1.72
CA LYS A 47 14.28 -1.93 -1.11
C LYS A 47 13.78 -3.31 -0.69
N LEU A 48 12.55 -3.43 -0.17
CA LEU A 48 11.98 -4.71 0.20
C LEU A 48 11.72 -5.58 -1.04
N LYS A 49 11.14 -5.01 -2.10
CA LYS A 49 10.90 -5.69 -3.38
C LYS A 49 12.20 -6.22 -3.98
N ASP A 50 13.27 -5.43 -3.94
CA ASP A 50 14.56 -5.78 -4.53
C ASP A 50 15.34 -6.80 -3.67
N ASN A 51 15.40 -6.59 -2.35
CA ASN A 51 16.23 -7.40 -1.45
C ASN A 51 15.53 -8.66 -0.92
N ASN A 52 14.20 -8.69 -0.89
CA ASN A 52 13.42 -9.83 -0.43
C ASN A 52 12.07 -9.91 -1.17
N PRO A 53 12.08 -10.30 -2.46
CA PRO A 53 10.89 -10.37 -3.30
C PRO A 53 9.84 -11.35 -2.76
N GLN A 54 10.26 -12.43 -2.09
CA GLN A 54 9.33 -13.38 -1.47
C GLN A 54 8.51 -12.70 -0.37
N LYS A 55 9.17 -12.04 0.59
CA LYS A 55 8.49 -11.33 1.68
C LYS A 55 7.61 -10.20 1.15
N PHE A 56 8.06 -9.50 0.12
CA PHE A 56 7.24 -8.50 -0.57
C PHE A 56 5.95 -9.14 -1.10
N GLN A 57 6.06 -10.24 -1.86
CA GLN A 57 4.91 -10.91 -2.45
C GLN A 57 3.94 -11.45 -1.40
N GLU A 58 4.45 -12.06 -0.32
CA GLU A 58 3.64 -12.54 0.81
C GLU A 58 2.82 -11.39 1.42
N GLN A 59 3.41 -10.22 1.61
CA GLN A 59 2.71 -9.04 2.14
C GLN A 59 1.64 -8.51 1.20
N ILE A 60 1.90 -8.50 -0.12
CA ILE A 60 0.93 -8.05 -1.11
C ILE A 60 -0.29 -8.99 -1.15
N VAL A 61 -0.07 -10.30 -1.17
CA VAL A 61 -1.14 -11.30 -1.18
C VAL A 61 -1.98 -11.22 0.09
N LEU A 62 -1.33 -11.14 1.26
CA LEU A 62 -2.04 -11.02 2.53
C LEU A 62 -2.89 -9.75 2.59
N LEU A 63 -2.36 -8.63 2.10
CA LEU A 63 -3.10 -7.36 2.07
C LEU A 63 -4.32 -7.47 1.16
N GLU A 64 -4.17 -8.01 -0.05
CA GLU A 64 -5.26 -8.20 -1.02
C GLU A 64 -6.40 -9.02 -0.40
N GLN A 65 -6.09 -10.17 0.20
CA GLN A 65 -7.06 -11.03 0.87
C GLN A 65 -7.74 -10.38 2.10
N THR A 66 -7.11 -9.36 2.67
CA THR A 66 -7.62 -8.68 3.87
C THR A 66 -8.56 -7.53 3.51
N ILE A 67 -8.29 -6.82 2.41
CA ILE A 67 -9.00 -5.59 2.06
C ILE A 67 -10.05 -5.80 0.96
N PHE A 68 -9.98 -6.88 0.17
CA PHE A 68 -10.99 -7.25 -0.82
C PHE A 68 -11.85 -8.41 -0.33
#